data_AF-A0A4Q0XWT8-F1
#
_entry.id   AF-A0A4Q0XWT8-F1
#
_cell.length_a   1.000
_cell.length_b   1.000
_cell.length_c   1.000
_cell.angle_alpha   90.00
_cell.angle_beta   90.00
_cell.angle_gamma   90.00
#
_symmetry.space_group_name_H-M   'P 1'
#
loop_
_entity.id
_entity.type
_entity.pdbx_description
1 polymer ?
#
loop_
_entity_poly.entity_id
_entity_poly.type
_entity_poly.pdbx_seq_one_letter_code
_entity_poly.pdbx_strand_id
1 'polypeptide(L)'
;VIPNDTLQMILTSPPYVSAQKYIRASSLSLQWLELHDDNLASLDKQSIGREHFSPSVYKQLHVTGFNNIDDILLKIYKKNKLRAYITYTYLIEMQQTLQKSFKLLKSNGYFVMVIGNNTIAGYEFLTYKYLIEIAESIGFKTELVLIDDIKSRGLMTKRNKTASVISREYII
;
A
#
# COMPACT_ATOMS: atom_id res chain seq x y z
N VAL A 1 -3.47 -4.83 -23.40
CA VAL A 1 -4.06 -3.76 -22.56
C VAL A 1 -5.54 -4.07 -22.43
N ILE A 2 -6.09 -4.06 -21.21
CA ILE A 2 -7.53 -4.31 -20.98
C ILE A 2 -8.30 -3.04 -21.37
N PRO A 3 -9.38 -3.12 -22.18
CA PRO A 3 -10.17 -1.95 -22.53
C PRO A 3 -10.94 -1.37 -21.33
N ASN A 4 -11.24 -0.09 -21.38
CA ASN A 4 -12.09 0.58 -20.37
C ASN A 4 -13.51 0.00 -20.36
N ASP A 5 -14.20 0.14 -19.22
CA ASP A 5 -15.59 -0.31 -19.04
C ASP A 5 -15.84 -1.81 -19.36
N THR A 6 -14.85 -2.67 -19.09
CA THR A 6 -14.97 -4.12 -19.39
C THR A 6 -15.15 -4.98 -18.16
N LEU A 7 -14.69 -4.53 -16.99
CA LEU A 7 -14.68 -5.33 -15.76
C LEU A 7 -15.93 -5.05 -14.91
N GLN A 8 -16.54 -6.10 -14.39
CA GLN A 8 -17.66 -5.97 -13.45
C GLN A 8 -17.19 -5.83 -11.99
N MET A 9 -16.08 -6.47 -11.66
CA MET A 9 -15.53 -6.48 -10.31
C MET A 9 -14.02 -6.61 -10.36
N ILE A 10 -13.33 -5.90 -9.47
CA ILE A 10 -11.93 -6.11 -9.14
C ILE A 10 -11.87 -6.43 -7.65
N LEU A 11 -11.28 -7.57 -7.31
CA LEU A 11 -11.04 -7.99 -5.92
C LEU A 11 -9.53 -8.18 -5.73
N THR A 12 -8.95 -7.51 -4.75
CA THR A 12 -7.50 -7.56 -4.53
C THR A 12 -7.13 -7.34 -3.06
N SER A 13 -5.92 -7.73 -2.70
CA SER A 13 -5.25 -7.29 -1.47
C SER A 13 -4.00 -6.52 -1.88
N PRO A 14 -4.06 -5.17 -1.91
CA PRO A 14 -2.94 -4.38 -2.39
C PRO A 14 -1.74 -4.54 -1.44
N PRO A 15 -0.51 -4.26 -1.93
CA PRO A 15 0.64 -4.21 -1.05
C PRO A 15 0.40 -3.19 0.06
N TYR A 16 0.94 -3.49 1.23
CA TYR A 16 0.89 -2.62 2.38
C TYR A 16 2.07 -1.64 2.37
N VAL A 17 1.92 -0.52 3.07
CA VAL A 17 3.03 0.44 3.22
C VAL A 17 4.21 -0.28 3.87
N SER A 18 5.35 -0.35 3.17
CA SER A 18 6.58 -0.98 3.63
C SER A 18 6.53 -2.47 3.99
N ALA A 19 5.44 -3.21 3.69
CA ALA A 19 5.25 -4.49 4.37
C ALA A 19 5.84 -5.74 3.70
N GLN A 20 6.31 -5.69 2.45
CA GLN A 20 6.95 -6.88 1.92
C GLN A 20 7.90 -6.57 0.79
N LYS A 21 9.14 -7.03 0.95
CA LYS A 21 10.16 -6.96 -0.09
C LYS A 21 9.90 -8.10 -1.07
N TYR A 22 8.78 -8.07 -1.80
CA TYR A 22 8.38 -9.17 -2.70
C TYR A 22 9.50 -9.53 -3.66
N ILE A 23 10.14 -8.53 -4.27
CA ILE A 23 11.30 -8.74 -5.14
C ILE A 23 12.48 -9.37 -4.40
N ARG A 24 12.76 -8.95 -3.16
CA ARG A 24 13.82 -9.56 -2.34
C ARG A 24 13.47 -10.98 -1.89
N ALA A 25 12.20 -11.27 -1.60
CA ALA A 25 11.75 -12.59 -1.18
C ALA A 25 11.81 -13.58 -2.36
N SER A 26 11.51 -13.10 -3.56
CA SER A 26 11.53 -13.90 -4.79
C SER A 26 12.87 -13.86 -5.53
N SER A 27 13.86 -13.05 -5.09
CA SER A 27 15.10 -12.82 -5.87
C SER A 27 15.88 -14.10 -6.13
N LEU A 28 15.95 -15.00 -5.15
CA LEU A 28 16.64 -16.28 -5.31
C LEU A 28 15.92 -17.16 -6.35
N SER A 29 14.59 -17.26 -6.27
CA SER A 29 13.80 -18.04 -7.22
C SER A 29 13.89 -17.47 -8.64
N LEU A 30 13.86 -16.15 -8.78
CA LEU A 30 13.99 -15.47 -10.07
C LEU A 30 15.36 -15.73 -10.71
N GLN A 31 16.44 -15.66 -9.92
CA GLN A 31 17.79 -15.99 -10.39
C GLN A 31 17.93 -17.47 -10.74
N TRP A 32 17.43 -18.36 -9.89
CA TRP A 32 17.55 -19.82 -10.09
C TRP A 32 16.84 -20.29 -11.36
N LEU A 33 15.71 -19.69 -11.69
CA LEU A 33 14.92 -20.04 -12.87
C LEU A 33 15.31 -19.21 -14.12
N GLU A 34 16.34 -18.35 -14.02
CA GLU A 34 16.79 -17.46 -15.10
C GLU A 34 15.63 -16.61 -15.68
N LEU A 35 14.68 -16.21 -14.81
CA LEU A 35 13.47 -15.47 -15.19
C LEU A 35 13.65 -13.95 -15.15
N HIS A 36 14.88 -13.44 -15.02
CA HIS A 36 15.15 -12.00 -15.04
C HIS A 36 16.53 -11.67 -15.57
N ASP A 37 16.61 -10.61 -16.37
CA ASP A 37 17.87 -10.06 -16.89
C ASP A 37 18.55 -9.21 -15.80
N ASP A 38 19.44 -9.84 -15.03
CA ASP A 38 20.51 -9.33 -14.12
C ASP A 38 20.24 -8.17 -13.14
N ASN A 39 19.18 -7.38 -13.29
CA ASN A 39 18.98 -6.13 -12.56
C ASN A 39 17.72 -6.17 -11.70
N LEU A 40 17.74 -6.95 -10.63
CA LEU A 40 16.64 -7.02 -9.65
C LEU A 40 16.29 -5.65 -9.05
N ALA A 41 17.24 -4.70 -9.04
CA ALA A 41 17.00 -3.35 -8.55
C ALA A 41 16.04 -2.56 -9.47
N SER A 42 15.96 -2.88 -10.76
CA SER A 42 14.97 -2.27 -11.66
C SER A 42 13.55 -2.77 -11.37
N LEU A 43 13.40 -4.06 -11.02
CA LEU A 43 12.13 -4.64 -10.60
C LEU A 43 11.64 -4.06 -9.27
N ASP A 44 12.54 -3.90 -8.29
CA ASP A 44 12.21 -3.27 -6.99
C ASP A 44 11.67 -1.84 -7.19
N LYS A 45 12.25 -1.08 -8.12
CA LYS A 45 11.81 0.28 -8.47
C LYS A 45 10.42 0.34 -9.10
N GLN A 46 9.98 -0.72 -9.78
CA GLN A 46 8.65 -0.80 -10.40
C GLN A 46 7.56 -1.26 -9.42
N SER A 47 7.95 -1.77 -8.25
CA SER A 47 7.02 -2.25 -7.23
C SER A 47 6.46 -1.10 -6.36
N ILE A 48 5.17 -1.23 -6.02
CA ILE A 48 4.50 -0.36 -5.05
C ILE A 48 4.95 -0.76 -3.64
N GLY A 49 5.27 0.24 -2.81
CA GLY A 49 5.71 0.02 -1.43
C GLY A 49 7.22 -0.20 -1.26
N ARG A 50 8.02 0.10 -2.28
CA ARG A 50 9.49 0.09 -2.21
C ARG A 50 10.04 1.08 -1.17
N GLU A 51 11.23 0.79 -0.64
CA GLU A 51 11.83 1.56 0.45
C GLU A 51 13.11 2.32 0.07
N HIS A 52 13.72 1.98 -1.08
CA HIS A 52 15.02 2.54 -1.47
C HIS A 52 14.85 3.82 -2.29
N PHE A 53 15.11 4.95 -1.64
CA PHE A 53 15.09 6.27 -2.27
C PHE A 53 16.39 7.04 -1.98
N SER A 54 16.79 7.89 -2.93
CA SER A 54 17.94 8.79 -2.76
C SER A 54 17.67 9.82 -1.66
N PRO A 55 18.63 10.15 -0.78
CA PRO A 55 18.48 11.21 0.21
C PRO A 55 18.03 12.57 -0.33
N SER A 56 18.34 12.87 -1.60
CA SER A 56 17.94 14.12 -2.24
C SER A 56 16.42 14.29 -2.35
N VAL A 57 15.67 13.19 -2.55
CA VAL A 57 14.22 13.29 -2.84
C VAL A 57 13.36 13.49 -1.59
N TYR A 58 13.86 13.16 -0.40
CA TYR A 58 13.10 13.30 0.85
C TYR A 58 13.67 14.37 1.80
N LYS A 59 14.41 15.35 1.27
CA LYS A 59 14.88 16.52 2.04
C LYS A 59 13.75 17.46 2.45
N GLN A 60 12.64 17.44 1.72
CA GLN A 60 11.45 18.26 1.94
C GLN A 60 10.23 17.37 2.17
N LEU A 61 9.24 17.92 2.87
CA LEU A 61 7.94 17.27 3.03
C LEU A 61 7.21 17.24 1.68
N HIS A 62 6.59 16.11 1.38
CA HIS A 62 5.70 15.94 0.25
C HIS A 62 4.28 15.77 0.76
N VAL A 63 3.32 16.35 0.04
CA VAL A 63 1.91 16.40 0.42
C VAL A 63 1.06 15.81 -0.71
N THR A 64 -0.01 15.14 -0.33
CA THR A 64 -0.96 14.45 -1.20
C THR A 64 -2.13 15.35 -1.63
N GLY A 65 -2.36 16.45 -0.91
CA GLY A 65 -3.51 17.34 -1.13
C GLY A 65 -4.73 16.99 -0.29
N PHE A 66 -4.66 15.93 0.53
CA PHE A 66 -5.70 15.52 1.46
C PHE A 66 -5.29 15.91 2.88
N ASN A 67 -6.03 16.83 3.51
CA ASN A 67 -5.64 17.40 4.81
C ASN A 67 -5.38 16.33 5.89
N ASN A 68 -6.25 15.32 6.00
CA ASN A 68 -6.11 14.26 7.00
C ASN A 68 -4.84 13.41 6.80
N ILE A 69 -4.48 13.17 5.54
CA ILE A 69 -3.29 12.41 5.14
C ILE A 69 -2.04 13.26 5.34
N ASP A 70 -2.10 14.53 4.96
CA ASP A 70 -0.95 15.43 5.02
C ASP A 70 -0.55 15.76 6.45
N ASP A 71 -1.52 15.83 7.37
CA ASP A 71 -1.28 15.97 8.81
C ASP A 71 -0.50 14.79 9.40
N ILE A 72 -0.84 13.55 9.02
CA ILE A 72 -0.11 12.37 9.49
C ILE A 72 1.26 12.27 8.82
N LEU A 73 1.38 12.61 7.53
CA LEU A 73 2.66 12.65 6.82
C LEU A 73 3.61 13.66 7.44
N LEU A 74 3.13 14.85 7.86
CA LEU A 74 3.94 15.83 8.58
C LEU A 74 4.47 15.29 9.91
N LYS A 75 3.63 14.59 10.69
CA LYS A 75 4.03 13.95 11.95
C LYS A 75 5.10 12.87 11.73
N ILE A 76 4.90 12.03 10.71
CA ILE A 76 5.87 11.00 10.34
C ILE A 76 7.18 11.66 9.86
N TYR A 77 7.10 12.72 9.06
CA TYR A 77 8.27 13.39 8.48
C TYR A 77 9.17 14.01 9.54
N LYS A 78 8.58 14.65 10.55
CA LYS A 78 9.32 15.20 11.71
C LYS A 78 10.11 14.11 12.45
N LYS A 79 9.63 12.86 12.45
CA LYS A 79 10.28 11.73 13.12
C LYS A 79 11.24 10.96 12.21
N ASN A 80 10.85 10.72 10.96
CA ASN A 80 11.62 9.99 9.98
C ASN A 80 11.24 10.43 8.55
N LYS A 81 12.09 11.25 7.94
CA LYS A 81 11.88 11.80 6.59
C LYS A 81 11.73 10.74 5.51
N LEU A 82 12.55 9.69 5.56
CA LEU A 82 12.50 8.59 4.59
C LEU A 82 11.16 7.84 4.69
N ARG A 83 10.71 7.50 5.91
CA ARG A 83 9.44 6.80 6.12
C ARG A 83 8.24 7.63 5.66
N ALA A 84 8.27 8.94 5.89
CA ALA A 84 7.24 9.83 5.36
C ALA A 84 7.20 9.82 3.83
N TYR A 85 8.37 9.87 3.19
CA TYR A 85 8.46 9.82 1.73
C TYR A 85 7.99 8.49 1.15
N ILE A 86 8.39 7.35 1.76
CA ILE A 86 7.89 6.02 1.37
C ILE A 86 6.36 5.96 1.45
N THR A 87 5.79 6.50 2.54
CA THR A 87 4.34 6.54 2.76
C THR A 87 3.64 7.42 1.72
N TYR A 88 4.19 8.60 1.46
CA TYR A 88 3.71 9.50 0.41
C TYR A 88 3.72 8.82 -0.97
N THR A 89 4.84 8.23 -1.36
CA THR A 89 4.95 7.54 -2.66
C THR A 89 3.95 6.40 -2.79
N TYR A 90 3.78 5.60 -1.73
CA TYR A 90 2.76 4.56 -1.69
C TYR A 90 1.35 5.10 -1.97
N LEU A 91 0.95 6.17 -1.30
CA LEU A 91 -0.40 6.75 -1.47
C LEU A 91 -0.63 7.29 -2.88
N ILE A 92 0.37 7.94 -3.47
CA ILE A 92 0.30 8.43 -4.86
C ILE A 92 0.19 7.27 -5.85
N GLU A 93 0.94 6.19 -5.64
CA GLU A 93 0.88 5.01 -6.51
C GLU A 93 -0.44 4.24 -6.37
N MET A 94 -0.99 4.19 -5.15
CA MET A 94 -2.32 3.65 -4.91
C MET A 94 -3.42 4.51 -5.55
N GLN A 95 -3.31 5.84 -5.47
CA GLN A 95 -4.21 6.76 -6.17
C GLN A 95 -4.20 6.50 -7.68
N GLN A 96 -3.01 6.38 -8.30
CA GLN A 96 -2.89 6.06 -9.71
C GLN A 96 -3.48 4.69 -10.07
N THR A 97 -3.32 3.71 -9.19
CA THR A 97 -3.90 2.37 -9.34
C THR A 97 -5.42 2.44 -9.31
N LEU A 98 -6.00 3.11 -8.31
CA LEU A 98 -7.44 3.32 -8.18
C LEU A 98 -8.02 4.10 -9.38
N GLN A 99 -7.34 5.13 -9.87
CA GLN A 99 -7.75 5.88 -11.07
C GLN A 99 -7.81 5.00 -12.32
N LYS A 100 -6.83 4.11 -12.51
CA LYS A 100 -6.85 3.16 -13.62
C LYS A 100 -7.97 2.15 -13.45
N SER A 101 -8.11 1.59 -12.25
CA SER A 101 -9.17 0.62 -11.93
C SER A 101 -10.57 1.20 -12.13
N PHE A 102 -10.80 2.46 -11.76
CA PHE A 102 -12.06 3.16 -11.99
C PHE A 102 -12.44 3.18 -13.47
N LYS A 103 -11.48 3.46 -14.37
CA LYS A 103 -11.71 3.48 -15.82
C LYS A 103 -11.94 2.09 -16.44
N LEU A 104 -11.41 1.04 -15.81
CA LEU A 104 -11.59 -0.33 -16.30
C LEU A 104 -12.94 -0.93 -15.88
N LEU A 105 -13.52 -0.44 -14.79
CA LEU A 105 -14.79 -0.90 -14.28
C LEU A 105 -15.95 -0.34 -15.09
N LYS A 106 -16.94 -1.18 -15.36
CA LYS A 106 -18.25 -0.75 -15.87
C LYS A 106 -18.93 0.17 -14.87
N SER A 107 -19.91 0.94 -15.37
CA SER A 107 -20.89 1.58 -14.49
C SER A 107 -21.52 0.54 -13.56
N ASN A 108 -21.62 0.87 -12.27
CA ASN A 108 -22.04 -0.04 -11.18
C ASN A 108 -21.14 -1.28 -10.99
N GLY A 109 -19.90 -1.24 -11.48
CA GLY A 109 -18.86 -2.20 -11.15
C GLY A 109 -18.30 -1.96 -9.74
N TYR A 110 -17.71 -3.01 -9.16
CA TYR A 110 -17.19 -2.96 -7.79
C TYR A 110 -15.67 -3.07 -7.74
N PHE A 111 -15.04 -2.26 -6.89
CA PHE A 111 -13.63 -2.42 -6.52
C PHE A 111 -13.58 -2.81 -5.05
N VAL A 112 -13.02 -3.97 -4.74
CA VAL A 112 -12.95 -4.52 -3.39
C VAL A 112 -11.49 -4.70 -3.00
N MET A 113 -11.09 -4.10 -1.89
CA MET A 113 -9.76 -4.23 -1.31
C MET A 113 -9.81 -4.90 0.06
N VAL A 114 -8.94 -5.89 0.26
CA VAL A 114 -8.62 -6.42 1.59
C VAL A 114 -7.32 -5.79 2.06
N ILE A 115 -7.39 -4.92 3.08
CA ILE A 115 -6.24 -4.16 3.56
C ILE A 115 -6.25 -4.00 5.08
N GLY A 116 -5.11 -4.26 5.72
CA GLY A 116 -4.87 -3.98 7.13
C GLY A 116 -4.15 -2.64 7.39
N ASN A 117 -4.26 -2.17 8.62
CA ASN A 117 -3.57 -0.98 9.08
C ASN A 117 -2.09 -1.22 9.31
N ASN A 118 -1.32 -0.15 9.15
CA ASN A 118 0.13 -0.19 9.34
C ASN A 118 0.54 0.65 10.55
N THR A 119 1.73 0.38 11.08
CA THR A 119 2.40 1.29 12.03
C THR A 119 3.62 1.88 11.34
N ILE A 120 3.64 3.20 11.18
CA ILE A 120 4.70 3.89 10.44
C ILE A 120 5.39 4.87 11.38
N ALA A 121 6.69 4.67 11.60
CA ALA A 121 7.47 5.43 12.57
C ALA A 121 6.79 5.49 13.96
N GLY A 122 6.09 4.42 14.38
CA GLY A 122 5.38 4.36 15.66
C GLY A 122 4.07 5.14 15.73
N TYR A 123 3.58 5.68 14.61
CA TYR A 123 2.23 6.20 14.49
C TYR A 123 1.33 5.14 13.87
N GLU A 124 0.11 5.01 14.40
CA GLU A 124 -0.95 4.22 13.75
C GLU A 124 -1.32 4.89 12.43
N PHE A 125 -1.26 4.11 11.35
CA PHE A 125 -1.55 4.56 10.01
C PHE A 125 -2.76 3.79 9.47
N LEU A 126 -3.90 4.48 9.45
CA LEU A 126 -5.21 3.93 9.10
C LEU A 126 -5.38 3.80 7.58
N THR A 127 -4.58 2.92 6.96
CA THR A 127 -4.48 2.81 5.49
C THR A 127 -5.84 2.68 4.81
N TYR A 128 -6.75 1.87 5.35
CA TYR A 128 -8.09 1.69 4.78
C TYR A 128 -8.86 3.02 4.67
N LYS A 129 -8.82 3.89 5.70
CA LYS A 129 -9.50 5.19 5.67
C LYS A 129 -8.91 6.11 4.62
N TYR A 130 -7.59 6.16 4.53
CA TYR A 130 -6.91 7.03 3.57
C TYR A 130 -7.16 6.56 2.13
N LEU A 131 -7.21 5.25 1.89
CA LEU A 131 -7.56 4.72 0.57
C LEU A 131 -9.04 4.95 0.22
N ILE A 132 -9.96 4.89 1.18
CA ILE A 132 -11.35 5.31 0.98
C ILE A 132 -11.41 6.77 0.56
N GLU A 133 -10.76 7.68 1.31
CA GLU A 133 -10.75 9.12 1.02
C GLU A 133 -10.19 9.41 -0.39
N ILE A 134 -9.11 8.73 -0.76
CA ILE A 134 -8.52 8.81 -2.11
C ILE A 134 -9.48 8.25 -3.16
N ALA A 135 -10.10 7.09 -2.93
CA ALA A 135 -11.02 6.46 -3.89
C ALA A 135 -12.26 7.34 -4.14
N GLU A 136 -12.85 7.90 -3.09
CA GLU A 136 -14.01 8.78 -3.19
C GLU A 136 -13.69 10.06 -3.97
N SER A 137 -12.48 10.61 -3.80
CA SER A 137 -12.02 11.77 -4.60
C SER A 137 -11.90 11.48 -6.10
N ILE A 138 -11.75 10.22 -6.49
CA ILE A 138 -11.67 9.78 -7.89
C ILE A 138 -13.07 9.61 -8.50
N GLY A 139 -14.09 9.36 -7.68
CA GLY A 139 -15.47 9.12 -8.10
C GLY A 139 -16.03 7.76 -7.67
N PHE A 140 -15.29 6.96 -6.89
CA PHE A 140 -15.88 5.79 -6.22
C PHE A 140 -16.87 6.22 -5.15
N LYS A 141 -17.76 5.30 -4.79
CA LYS A 141 -18.66 5.44 -3.63
C LYS A 141 -18.44 4.25 -2.72
N THR A 142 -18.20 4.51 -1.44
CA THR A 142 -18.05 3.45 -0.44
C THR A 142 -19.40 2.79 -0.18
N GLU A 143 -19.54 1.52 -0.58
CA GLU A 143 -20.78 0.75 -0.36
C GLU A 143 -20.73 -0.06 0.94
N LEU A 144 -19.56 -0.60 1.31
CA LEU A 144 -19.43 -1.48 2.48
C LEU A 144 -18.01 -1.39 3.07
N VAL A 145 -17.92 -1.42 4.39
CA VAL A 145 -16.66 -1.59 5.13
C VAL A 145 -16.85 -2.70 6.14
N LEU A 146 -16.15 -3.83 5.96
CA LEU A 146 -16.13 -4.94 6.90
C LEU A 146 -14.81 -4.99 7.63
N ILE A 147 -14.83 -5.61 8.82
CA ILE A 147 -13.65 -5.83 9.64
C ILE A 147 -13.49 -7.34 9.84
N ASP A 148 -12.32 -7.86 9.51
CA ASP A 148 -11.92 -9.23 9.81
C ASP A 148 -10.87 -9.22 10.93
N ASP A 149 -11.21 -9.83 12.09
CA ASP A 149 -10.28 -9.96 13.20
C ASP A 149 -9.34 -11.16 12.97
N ILE A 150 -8.05 -10.88 12.78
CA ILE A 150 -7.04 -11.93 12.59
C ILE A 150 -6.79 -12.63 13.92
N LYS A 151 -7.35 -13.84 14.05
CA LYS A 151 -7.09 -14.73 15.19
C LYS A 151 -5.73 -15.40 15.02
N SER A 152 -4.73 -14.94 15.76
CA SER A 152 -3.42 -15.60 15.81
C SER A 152 -3.55 -17.02 16.39
N ARG A 153 -3.23 -18.03 15.57
CA ARG A 153 -3.11 -19.44 15.99
C ARG A 153 -1.66 -19.89 16.04
N GLY A 154 -0.76 -19.00 16.47
CA GLY A 154 0.67 -19.30 16.58
C GLY A 154 1.01 -20.03 17.88
N LEU A 155 1.75 -21.13 17.80
CA LEU A 155 2.30 -21.86 18.95
C LEU A 155 3.57 -21.22 19.55
N MET A 156 3.91 -19.99 19.14
CA MET A 156 5.16 -19.32 19.53
C MET A 156 5.07 -18.76 20.95
N THR A 157 5.90 -19.28 21.86
CA THR A 157 5.91 -18.94 23.30
C THR A 157 6.72 -17.69 23.65
N LYS A 158 7.60 -17.22 22.75
CA LYS A 158 8.39 -15.98 22.92
C LYS A 158 8.20 -15.03 21.75
N ARG A 159 8.04 -13.75 22.10
CA ARG A 159 7.58 -12.68 21.19
C ARG A 159 8.76 -11.84 20.67
N ASN A 160 8.82 -11.62 19.36
CA ASN A 160 9.68 -10.59 18.78
C ASN A 160 9.02 -9.21 18.99
N LYS A 161 9.68 -8.29 19.69
CA LYS A 161 9.17 -6.94 20.02
C LYS A 161 8.99 -6.02 18.79
N THR A 162 9.59 -6.38 17.67
CA THR A 162 9.72 -5.55 16.47
C THR A 162 8.61 -5.72 15.43
N ALA A 163 7.75 -6.73 15.55
CA ALA A 163 6.63 -6.94 14.65
C ALA A 163 5.33 -6.47 15.33
N SER A 164 4.82 -5.30 14.95
CA SER A 164 3.44 -4.91 15.25
C SER A 164 2.51 -5.90 14.54
N VAL A 165 1.72 -6.64 15.30
CA VAL A 165 0.76 -7.61 14.76
C VAL A 165 -0.39 -6.84 14.13
N ILE A 166 -0.67 -7.09 12.85
CA ILE A 166 -1.92 -6.68 12.23
C ILE A 166 -3.00 -7.57 12.86
N SER A 167 -3.75 -7.02 13.80
CA SER A 167 -4.83 -7.74 14.48
C SER A 167 -6.14 -7.71 13.69
N ARG A 168 -6.24 -6.83 12.70
CA ARG A 168 -7.44 -6.56 11.90
C ARG A 168 -7.11 -6.24 10.47
N GLU A 169 -7.87 -6.84 9.57
CA GLU A 169 -7.96 -6.43 8.17
C GLU A 169 -9.32 -5.79 7.91
N TYR A 170 -9.36 -4.92 6.92
CA TYR A 170 -10.57 -4.24 6.47
C TYR A 170 -10.86 -4.69 5.05
N ILE A 171 -12.13 -5.02 4.78
CA ILE A 171 -12.62 -5.29 3.43
C ILE A 171 -13.45 -4.06 3.06
N ILE A 172 -12.96 -3.30 2.09
CA ILE A 172 -13.54 -2.02 1.64
C ILE A 172 -13.86 -2.07 0.15
#